data_AF-A0A8I1WFQ0-F1
#
_entry.id   AF-A0A8I1WFQ0-F1
#
_cell.length_a   1.000
_cell.length_b   1.000
_cell.length_c   1.000
_cell.angle_alpha   90.00
_cell.angle_beta   90.00
_cell.angle_gamma   90.00
#
_symmetry.space_group_name_H-M   'P 1'
#
loop_
_entity.id
_entity.type
_entity.pdbx_description
1 polymer ?
#
loop_
_entity_poly.entity_id
_entity_poly.type
_entity_poly.pdbx_seq_one_letter_code
_entity_poly.pdbx_strand_id
1 'polypeptide(L)'
;MASSGEQTHLRKYIEDGIQQKIRLNYLLESYKKQEEKTRERIIDQSNLISKITFENAPDKKINLFKERLNKDQALILKIVQSTIYELLDEINELTLIMAAHLEELTEIEVDIGGFVTHAIGIDTNASLNSDNMIVTFKKGGHIEIPIGTKMSKWKDSSQMTINTTTTKAGS
;
A
#
# COMPACT_ATOMS: atom_id res chain seq x y z
N MET A 1 -29.49 -0.56 -20.68
CA MET A 1 -28.88 -1.90 -20.67
C MET A 1 -27.38 -1.66 -20.76
N ALA A 2 -26.64 -1.79 -19.66
CA ALA A 2 -25.19 -1.75 -19.74
C ALA A 2 -24.72 -2.91 -20.62
N SER A 3 -23.80 -2.66 -21.54
CA SER A 3 -23.26 -3.73 -22.38
C SER A 3 -22.35 -4.61 -21.52
N SER A 4 -22.32 -5.92 -21.76
CA SER A 4 -21.41 -6.84 -21.05
C SER A 4 -19.93 -6.41 -21.10
N GLY A 5 -19.56 -5.59 -22.10
CA GLY A 5 -18.25 -4.96 -22.22
C GLY A 5 -17.97 -3.87 -21.16
N GLU A 6 -18.96 -3.07 -20.78
CA GLU A 6 -18.80 -2.00 -19.76
C GLU A 6 -18.55 -2.61 -18.37
N GLN A 7 -19.34 -3.60 -17.98
CA GLN A 7 -19.15 -4.32 -16.71
C GLN A 7 -17.75 -4.96 -16.64
N THR A 8 -17.32 -5.61 -17.72
CA THR A 8 -16.00 -6.25 -17.81
C THR A 8 -14.87 -5.23 -17.68
N HIS A 9 -15.01 -4.07 -18.34
CA HIS A 9 -14.04 -2.99 -18.26
C HIS A 9 -13.92 -2.43 -16.83
N LEU A 10 -15.05 -2.09 -16.19
CA LEU A 10 -15.08 -1.55 -14.84
C LEU A 10 -14.49 -2.54 -13.83
N ARG A 11 -14.87 -3.82 -13.92
CA ARG A 11 -14.31 -4.87 -13.06
C ARG A 11 -12.81 -4.97 -13.18
N LYS A 12 -12.30 -5.03 -14.41
CA LYS A 12 -10.85 -5.07 -14.66
C LYS A 12 -10.15 -3.82 -14.12
N TYR A 13 -10.74 -2.64 -14.32
CA TYR A 13 -10.18 -1.39 -13.81
C TYR A 13 -10.04 -1.42 -12.28
N ILE A 14 -11.08 -1.88 -11.57
CA ILE A 14 -11.04 -2.04 -10.12
C ILE A 14 -9.98 -3.05 -9.71
N GLU A 15 -9.95 -4.24 -10.31
CA GLU A 15 -8.98 -5.30 -9.97
C GLU A 15 -7.53 -4.84 -10.18
N ASP A 16 -7.24 -4.21 -11.32
CA ASP A 16 -5.92 -3.65 -11.64
C ASP A 16 -5.56 -2.51 -10.66
N GLY A 17 -6.55 -1.65 -10.33
CA GLY A 17 -6.39 -0.56 -9.37
C GLY A 17 -6.05 -1.04 -7.96
N ILE A 18 -6.73 -2.08 -7.45
CA ILE A 18 -6.41 -2.65 -6.13
C ILE A 18 -4.97 -3.18 -6.13
N GLN A 19 -4.57 -3.90 -7.18
CA GLN A 19 -3.21 -4.42 -7.31
C GLN A 19 -2.16 -3.31 -7.38
N GLN A 20 -2.44 -2.23 -8.11
CA GLN A 20 -1.57 -1.04 -8.15
C GLN A 20 -1.46 -0.40 -6.77
N LYS A 21 -2.58 -0.20 -6.07
CA LYS A 21 -2.60 0.39 -4.72
C LYS A 21 -1.78 -0.43 -3.72
N ILE A 22 -1.92 -1.76 -3.73
CA ILE A 22 -1.11 -2.66 -2.89
C ILE A 22 0.39 -2.45 -3.16
N ARG A 23 0.80 -2.38 -4.43
CA ARG A 23 2.21 -2.13 -4.80
C ARG A 23 2.71 -0.75 -4.35
N LEU A 24 1.89 0.29 -4.52
CA LEU A 24 2.22 1.64 -4.06
C LEU A 24 2.38 1.71 -2.54
N ASN A 25 1.50 1.04 -1.79
CA ASN A 25 1.60 0.94 -0.33
C ASN A 25 2.90 0.23 0.10
N TYR A 26 3.30 -0.85 -0.59
CA TYR A 26 4.59 -1.50 -0.31
C TYR A 26 5.78 -0.59 -0.57
N LEU A 27 5.75 0.17 -1.67
CA LEU A 27 6.80 1.12 -2.01
C LEU A 27 6.89 2.25 -0.97
N LEU A 28 5.74 2.79 -0.57
CA LEU A 28 5.61 3.81 0.48
C LEU A 28 6.25 3.33 1.80
N GLU A 29 5.92 2.12 2.24
CA GLU A 29 6.51 1.53 3.46
C GLU A 29 8.03 1.32 3.35
N SER A 30 8.54 1.01 2.15
CA SER A 30 9.99 0.94 1.91
C SER A 30 10.66 2.30 2.08
N TYR A 31 10.05 3.37 1.54
CA TYR A 31 10.57 4.73 1.67
C TYR A 31 10.49 5.26 3.11
N LYS A 32 9.42 4.96 3.85
CA LYS A 32 9.33 5.31 5.29
C LYS A 32 10.44 4.65 6.10
N LYS A 33 10.74 3.37 5.86
CA LYS A 33 11.87 2.67 6.49
C LYS A 33 13.21 3.29 6.11
N GLN A 34 13.36 3.73 4.86
CA GLN A 34 14.57 4.44 4.43
C GLN A 34 14.70 5.81 5.12
N GLU A 35 13.61 6.53 5.31
CA GLU A 35 13.59 7.78 6.07
C GLU A 35 14.08 7.56 7.50
N GLU A 36 13.50 6.60 8.22
CA GLU A 36 13.86 6.24 9.60
C GLU A 36 15.35 5.93 9.72
N LYS A 37 15.88 5.01 8.89
CA LYS A 37 17.31 4.65 8.89
C LYS A 37 18.22 5.84 8.58
N THR A 38 17.78 6.75 7.72
CA THR A 38 18.58 7.92 7.37
C THR A 38 18.56 8.95 8.50
N ARG A 39 17.43 9.09 9.22
CA ARG A 39 17.34 9.94 10.42
C ARG A 39 18.26 9.43 11.53
N GLU A 40 18.27 8.13 11.78
CA GLU A 40 19.21 7.51 12.73
C GLU A 40 20.65 7.82 12.35
N ARG A 41 21.01 7.61 11.08
CA ARG A 41 22.37 7.90 10.58
C ARG A 41 22.77 9.37 10.76
N ILE A 42 21.84 10.31 10.56
CA ILE A 42 22.08 11.75 10.78
C ILE A 42 22.38 12.01 12.25
N ILE A 43 21.61 11.42 13.17
CA ILE A 43 21.85 11.54 14.62
C ILE A 43 23.22 10.97 14.97
N ASP A 44 23.54 9.76 14.49
CA ASP A 44 24.82 9.10 14.75
C ASP A 44 26.00 9.91 14.22
N GLN A 45 25.90 10.47 13.01
CA GLN A 45 26.95 11.31 12.45
C GLN A 45 27.09 12.63 13.19
N SER A 46 25.98 13.25 13.61
CA SER A 46 26.02 14.47 14.43
C SER A 46 26.73 14.23 15.76
N ASN A 47 26.42 13.10 16.41
CA ASN A 47 27.06 12.67 17.66
C ASN A 47 28.55 12.40 17.45
N LEU A 48 28.91 11.70 16.37
CA LEU A 48 30.30 11.42 16.01
C LEU A 48 31.09 12.70 15.75
N ILE A 49 30.53 13.65 14.99
CA ILE A 49 31.15 14.96 14.70
C ILE A 49 31.42 15.71 16.01
N SER A 50 30.44 15.73 16.92
CA SER A 50 30.58 16.40 18.22
C SER A 50 31.72 15.78 19.03
N LYS A 51 31.78 14.44 19.09
CA LYS A 51 32.83 13.70 19.79
C LYS A 51 34.22 13.98 19.22
N ILE A 52 34.42 13.83 17.90
CA ILE A 52 35.74 14.02 17.30
C ILE A 52 36.21 15.48 17.34
N THR A 53 35.27 16.43 17.37
CA THR A 53 35.58 17.86 17.55
C THR A 53 36.09 18.10 18.96
N PHE A 54 35.44 17.51 19.98
CA PHE A 54 35.91 17.55 21.36
C PHE A 54 37.29 16.90 21.55
N GLU A 55 37.56 15.82 20.81
CA GLU A 55 38.86 15.12 20.80
C GLU A 55 39.96 15.85 19.99
N ASN A 56 39.70 17.06 19.47
CA ASN A 56 40.63 17.83 18.63
C ASN A 56 41.13 17.06 17.39
N ALA A 57 40.25 16.28 16.75
CA ALA A 57 40.60 15.59 15.51
C ALA A 57 40.94 16.61 14.39
N PRO A 58 41.77 16.22 13.40
CA PRO A 58 42.11 17.11 12.29
C PRO A 58 40.88 17.60 11.51
N ASP A 59 40.87 18.86 11.11
CA ASP A 59 39.75 19.48 10.38
C ASP A 59 39.33 18.71 9.14
N LYS A 60 40.31 18.13 8.42
CA LYS A 60 40.03 17.28 7.24
C LYS A 60 39.12 16.10 7.58
N LYS A 61 39.30 15.48 8.74
CA LYS A 61 38.47 14.37 9.21
C LYS A 61 37.08 14.86 9.61
N ILE A 62 37.00 15.98 10.32
CA ILE A 62 35.72 16.61 10.71
C ILE A 62 34.89 16.99 9.47
N ASN A 63 35.53 17.59 8.46
CA ASN A 63 34.87 18.01 7.23
C ASN A 63 34.33 16.82 6.42
N LEU A 64 35.03 15.68 6.38
CA LEU A 64 34.55 14.47 5.73
C LEU A 64 33.20 14.00 6.32
N PHE A 65 33.07 14.01 7.64
CA PHE A 65 31.81 13.63 8.30
C PHE A 65 30.71 14.69 8.10
N LYS A 66 31.05 15.98 8.12
CA LYS A 66 30.09 17.06 7.81
C LYS A 66 29.55 16.96 6.39
N GLU A 67 30.40 16.67 5.40
CA GLU A 67 29.96 16.44 4.02
C GLU A 67 29.00 15.26 3.90
N ARG A 68 29.27 14.17 4.62
CA ARG A 68 28.38 13.01 4.63
C ARG A 68 27.04 13.33 5.32
N LEU A 69 27.07 14.06 6.44
CA LEU A 69 25.86 14.52 7.14
C LEU A 69 24.98 15.36 6.20
N ASN A 70 25.58 16.31 5.47
CA ASN A 70 24.87 17.14 4.50
C ASN A 70 24.24 16.30 3.37
N LYS A 71 24.93 15.24 2.90
CA LYS A 71 24.38 14.31 1.91
C LYS A 71 23.18 13.54 2.44
N ASP A 72 23.26 13.03 3.67
CA ASP A 72 22.16 12.28 4.31
C ASP A 72 20.95 13.21 4.58
N GLN A 73 21.17 14.46 5.01
CA GLN A 73 20.11 15.47 5.14
C GLN A 73 19.45 15.83 3.81
N ALA A 74 20.25 16.03 2.75
CA ALA A 74 19.74 16.31 1.41
C ALA A 74 18.93 15.13 0.84
N LEU A 75 19.34 13.89 1.11
CA LEU A 75 18.62 12.68 0.72
C LEU A 75 17.21 12.63 1.33
N ILE A 76 17.08 12.92 2.63
CA ILE A 76 15.76 12.95 3.28
C ILE A 76 14.88 14.04 2.66
N LEU A 77 15.36 15.28 2.66
CA LEU A 77 14.55 16.44 2.32
C LEU A 77 14.13 16.46 0.86
N LYS A 78 15.03 16.10 -0.06
CA LYS A 78 14.79 16.26 -1.50
C LYS A 78 14.24 15.03 -2.18
N ILE A 79 14.61 13.84 -1.71
CA ILE A 79 14.30 12.60 -2.43
C ILE A 79 13.25 11.83 -1.63
N VAL A 80 13.57 11.41 -0.41
CA VAL A 80 12.70 10.50 0.35
C VAL A 80 11.36 11.15 0.67
N GLN A 81 11.36 12.38 1.20
CA GLN A 81 10.09 13.05 1.55
C GLN A 81 9.27 13.41 0.30
N SER A 82 9.89 13.91 -0.76
CA SER A 82 9.19 14.20 -2.03
C SER A 82 8.50 12.95 -2.57
N THR A 83 9.23 11.84 -2.66
CA THR A 83 8.68 10.58 -3.15
C THR A 83 7.57 10.03 -2.24
N ILE A 84 7.69 10.16 -0.91
CA ILE A 84 6.60 9.78 0.01
C ILE A 84 5.34 10.59 -0.28
N TYR A 85 5.45 11.91 -0.47
CA TYR A 85 4.30 12.76 -0.76
C TYR A 85 3.67 12.42 -2.12
N GLU A 86 4.47 12.24 -3.17
CA GLU A 86 4.01 11.85 -4.51
C GLU A 86 3.27 10.51 -4.47
N LEU A 87 3.80 9.52 -3.76
CA LEU A 87 3.15 8.21 -3.62
C LEU A 87 1.81 8.30 -2.86
N LEU A 88 1.74 9.12 -1.82
CA LEU A 88 0.49 9.34 -1.08
C LEU A 88 -0.57 10.01 -1.95
N ASP A 89 -0.18 10.99 -2.76
CA ASP A 89 -1.09 11.68 -3.68
C ASP A 89 -1.62 10.73 -4.75
N GLU A 90 -0.74 9.94 -5.37
CA GLU A 90 -1.11 8.90 -6.34
C GLU A 90 -2.07 7.85 -5.74
N ILE A 91 -1.82 7.40 -4.50
CA ILE A 91 -2.71 6.47 -3.80
C ILE A 91 -4.09 7.09 -3.57
N ASN A 92 -4.14 8.37 -3.21
CA ASN A 92 -5.39 9.08 -2.97
C ASN A 92 -6.18 9.27 -4.26
N GLU A 93 -5.53 9.72 -5.33
CA GLU A 93 -6.15 9.87 -6.65
C GLU A 93 -6.69 8.53 -7.15
N LEU A 94 -5.88 7.48 -7.12
CA LEU A 94 -6.28 6.13 -7.50
C LEU A 94 -7.49 5.65 -6.68
N THR A 95 -7.50 5.89 -5.37
CA THR A 95 -8.62 5.50 -4.50
C THR A 95 -9.90 6.23 -4.88
N LEU A 96 -9.84 7.53 -5.19
CA LEU A 96 -11.01 8.31 -5.60
C LEU A 96 -11.56 7.84 -6.95
N ILE A 97 -10.69 7.60 -7.92
CA ILE A 97 -11.11 7.13 -9.25
C ILE A 97 -11.70 5.72 -9.15
N MET A 98 -11.06 4.83 -8.39
CA MET A 98 -11.58 3.50 -8.13
C MET A 98 -12.95 3.54 -7.44
N ALA A 99 -13.16 4.42 -6.45
CA ALA A 99 -14.45 4.55 -5.77
C ALA A 99 -15.56 4.92 -6.77
N ALA A 100 -15.31 5.88 -7.67
CA ALA A 100 -16.27 6.27 -8.69
C ALA A 100 -16.60 5.11 -9.66
N HIS A 101 -15.60 4.36 -10.12
CA HIS A 101 -15.81 3.22 -11.01
C HIS A 101 -16.53 2.05 -10.31
N LEU A 102 -16.28 1.89 -9.01
CA LEU A 102 -16.88 0.84 -8.20
C LEU A 102 -18.36 1.10 -7.92
N GLU A 103 -18.75 2.36 -7.72
CA GLU A 103 -20.17 2.74 -7.59
C GLU A 103 -20.95 2.38 -8.86
N GLU A 104 -20.40 2.71 -10.04
CA GLU A 104 -21.02 2.38 -11.33
C GLU A 104 -21.07 0.87 -11.58
N LEU A 105 -19.99 0.16 -11.28
CA LEU A 105 -19.95 -1.31 -11.39
C LEU A 105 -21.02 -1.95 -10.49
N THR A 106 -21.12 -1.49 -9.25
CA THR A 106 -22.09 -2.00 -8.29
C THR A 106 -23.52 -1.76 -8.74
N GLU A 107 -23.81 -0.60 -9.33
CA GLU A 107 -25.14 -0.34 -9.90
C GLU A 107 -25.48 -1.32 -11.03
N ILE A 108 -24.55 -1.55 -11.94
CA ILE A 108 -24.73 -2.51 -13.03
C ILE A 108 -24.96 -3.92 -12.49
N GLU A 109 -24.19 -4.35 -11.49
CA GLU A 109 -24.29 -5.69 -10.91
C GLU A 109 -25.59 -5.92 -10.15
N VAL A 110 -26.04 -4.91 -9.39
CA VAL A 110 -27.34 -4.95 -8.70
C VAL A 110 -28.48 -5.00 -9.71
N ASP A 111 -28.43 -4.18 -10.77
CA ASP A 111 -29.50 -4.11 -11.77
C ASP A 111 -29.59 -5.39 -12.62
N ILE A 112 -28.47 -6.09 -12.85
CA ILE A 112 -28.43 -7.35 -13.62
C ILE A 112 -28.74 -8.57 -12.74
N GLY A 113 -28.07 -8.70 -11.60
CA GLY A 113 -28.03 -9.93 -10.79
C GLY A 113 -28.66 -9.81 -9.41
N GLY A 114 -28.94 -8.59 -8.94
CA GLY A 114 -29.47 -8.35 -7.59
C GLY A 114 -28.44 -8.48 -6.46
N PHE A 115 -27.16 -8.66 -6.78
CA PHE A 115 -26.06 -8.75 -5.81
C PHE A 115 -24.76 -8.17 -6.38
N VAL A 116 -23.82 -7.82 -5.50
CA VAL A 116 -22.50 -7.29 -5.85
C VAL A 116 -21.46 -8.38 -5.70
N THR A 117 -20.59 -8.55 -6.69
CA THR A 117 -19.47 -9.50 -6.60
C THR A 117 -18.20 -8.74 -6.26
N HIS A 118 -17.65 -9.01 -5.07
CA HIS A 118 -16.44 -8.36 -4.58
C HIS A 118 -15.24 -8.55 -5.52
N ALA A 119 -14.53 -7.46 -5.82
CA ALA A 119 -13.19 -7.52 -6.37
C ALA A 119 -12.19 -7.72 -5.21
N ILE A 120 -11.22 -8.62 -5.37
CA ILE A 120 -10.28 -8.97 -4.32
C ILE A 120 -8.86 -8.71 -4.81
N GLY A 121 -8.18 -7.76 -4.20
CA GLY A 121 -6.73 -7.63 -4.31
C GLY A 121 -6.04 -8.47 -3.26
N ILE A 122 -5.04 -9.21 -3.69
CA ILE A 122 -4.16 -10.00 -2.82
C ILE A 122 -2.74 -9.49 -2.93
N ASP A 123 -2.01 -9.56 -1.81
CA ASP A 123 -0.58 -9.31 -1.80
C ASP A 123 0.24 -10.57 -2.10
N THR A 124 1.58 -10.46 -2.07
CA THR A 124 2.49 -11.60 -2.34
C THR A 124 2.43 -12.71 -1.30
N ASN A 125 1.85 -12.45 -0.14
CA ASN A 125 1.74 -13.37 0.99
C ASN A 125 0.30 -13.92 1.16
N ALA A 126 -0.60 -13.61 0.22
CA ALA A 126 -1.93 -14.18 0.12
C ALA A 126 -2.10 -14.90 -1.21
N SER A 127 -3.06 -15.83 -1.27
CA SER A 127 -3.47 -16.47 -2.51
C SER A 127 -4.99 -16.56 -2.57
N LEU A 128 -5.56 -16.23 -3.73
CA LEU A 128 -6.96 -16.40 -4.03
C LEU A 128 -7.14 -17.64 -4.90
N ASN A 129 -8.01 -18.56 -4.47
CA ASN A 129 -8.52 -19.60 -5.35
C ASN A 129 -9.74 -19.03 -6.10
N SER A 130 -9.58 -18.76 -7.39
CA SER A 130 -10.60 -18.12 -8.22
C SER A 130 -11.83 -19.00 -8.47
N ASP A 131 -11.73 -20.32 -8.28
CA ASP A 131 -12.85 -21.24 -8.55
C ASP A 131 -13.88 -21.22 -7.41
N ASN A 132 -13.43 -21.01 -6.17
CA ASN A 132 -14.29 -21.04 -4.99
C ASN A 132 -14.20 -19.75 -4.13
N MET A 133 -13.46 -18.75 -4.61
CA MET A 133 -13.23 -17.46 -3.96
C MET A 133 -12.67 -17.59 -2.52
N ILE A 134 -11.93 -18.67 -2.23
CA ILE A 134 -11.26 -18.84 -0.94
C ILE A 134 -9.92 -18.11 -0.95
N VAL A 135 -9.76 -17.19 0.00
CA VAL A 135 -8.49 -16.52 0.29
C VAL A 135 -7.71 -17.30 1.34
N THR A 136 -6.43 -17.58 1.06
CA THR A 136 -5.49 -18.17 2.00
C THR A 136 -4.40 -17.16 2.35
N PHE A 137 -4.10 -17.02 3.64
CA PHE A 137 -3.09 -16.09 4.15
C PHE A 137 -1.85 -16.84 4.62
N LYS A 138 -0.67 -16.33 4.27
CA LYS A 138 0.58 -16.60 4.97
C LYS A 138 0.83 -15.52 6.02
N LYS A 139 1.83 -15.73 6.89
CA LYS A 139 2.22 -14.74 7.90
C LYS A 139 2.55 -13.40 7.22
N GLY A 140 1.85 -12.34 7.62
CA GLY A 140 2.01 -11.01 7.03
C GLY A 140 1.32 -10.83 5.68
N GLY A 141 0.38 -11.71 5.32
CA GLY A 141 -0.49 -11.54 4.15
C GLY A 141 -1.62 -10.55 4.40
N HIS A 142 -1.93 -9.81 3.35
CA HIS A 142 -2.96 -8.78 3.29
C HIS A 142 -3.85 -9.00 2.06
N ILE A 143 -5.13 -8.69 2.24
CA ILE A 143 -6.07 -8.54 1.13
C ILE A 143 -6.78 -7.21 1.25
N GLU A 144 -7.19 -6.70 0.10
CA GLU A 144 -8.01 -5.50 0.00
C GLU A 144 -9.25 -5.81 -0.82
N ILE A 145 -10.41 -5.44 -0.29
CA ILE A 145 -11.71 -5.56 -0.95
C ILE A 145 -12.35 -4.18 -0.91
N PRO A 146 -12.37 -3.44 -2.03
CA PRO A 146 -13.06 -2.16 -2.07
C PRO A 146 -14.57 -2.40 -2.16
N ILE A 147 -15.34 -1.60 -1.45
CA ILE A 147 -16.81 -1.61 -1.49
C ILE A 147 -17.27 -0.17 -1.73
N GLY A 148 -18.09 0.03 -2.76
CA GLY A 148 -18.63 1.33 -3.15
C GLY A 148 -20.03 1.15 -3.69
N THR A 149 -21.02 1.81 -3.09
CA THR A 149 -22.41 1.76 -3.57
C THR A 149 -23.18 2.99 -3.12
N LYS A 150 -24.24 3.32 -3.86
CA LYS A 150 -25.15 4.40 -3.52
C LYS A 150 -25.95 4.01 -2.27
N MET A 151 -26.00 4.89 -1.28
CA MET A 151 -26.73 4.67 0.00
C MET A 151 -28.19 4.24 -0.19
N SER A 152 -28.84 4.66 -1.26
CA SER A 152 -30.22 4.30 -1.59
C SER A 152 -30.40 2.84 -2.01
N LYS A 153 -29.34 2.15 -2.44
CA LYS A 153 -29.35 0.76 -2.91
C LYS A 153 -28.61 -0.21 -1.96
N TRP A 154 -28.03 0.28 -0.86
CA TRP A 154 -27.28 -0.55 0.08
C TRP A 154 -28.20 -1.47 0.90
N LYS A 155 -28.02 -2.79 0.74
CA LYS A 155 -28.44 -3.82 1.71
C LYS A 155 -27.28 -4.78 1.92
N ASP A 156 -26.50 -4.59 2.98
CA ASP A 156 -25.44 -5.54 3.33
C ASP A 156 -26.08 -6.83 3.85
N SER A 157 -26.02 -7.85 3.00
CA SER A 157 -26.45 -9.22 3.30
C SER A 157 -25.23 -10.15 3.48
N SER A 158 -24.01 -9.61 3.38
CA SER A 158 -22.80 -10.41 3.34
C SER A 158 -22.46 -10.90 4.75
N GLN A 159 -22.45 -12.22 4.95
CA GLN A 159 -21.90 -12.82 6.17
C GLN A 159 -20.47 -13.26 5.89
N MET A 160 -19.50 -12.37 6.12
CA MET A 160 -18.08 -12.72 6.10
C MET A 160 -17.81 -13.75 7.21
N THR A 161 -17.41 -14.96 6.82
CA THR A 161 -17.06 -16.04 7.76
C THR A 161 -15.54 -16.26 7.74
N ILE A 162 -14.87 -16.01 8.87
CA ILE A 162 -13.43 -16.25 9.03
C ILE A 162 -13.22 -17.66 9.60
N ASN A 163 -12.77 -18.58 8.74
CA ASN A 163 -12.42 -19.94 9.17
C ASN A 163 -10.92 -20.02 9.46
N THR A 164 -10.55 -20.26 10.71
CA THR A 164 -9.15 -20.56 11.08
C THR A 164 -8.87 -22.04 10.92
N THR A 165 -8.21 -22.45 9.83
CA THR A 165 -7.65 -23.79 9.72
C THR A 165 -6.32 -23.86 10.46
N THR A 166 -6.35 -24.26 11.73
CA THR A 166 -5.15 -24.79 12.39
C THR A 166 -4.85 -26.15 11.78
N THR A 167 -4.00 -26.20 10.76
CA THR A 167 -3.33 -27.46 10.40
C THR A 167 -2.51 -27.85 11.62
N LYS A 168 -3.01 -28.80 12.43
CA LYS A 168 -2.16 -29.49 13.38
C LYS A 168 -1.02 -30.09 12.56
N ALA A 169 0.19 -29.61 12.79
CA ALA A 169 1.38 -30.37 12.44
C ALA A 169 1.34 -31.66 13.29
N GLY A 170 0.79 -32.72 12.72
CA GLY A 170 0.94 -34.11 13.14
C GLY A 170 1.18 -34.89 11.85
N SER A 171 2.08 -35.84 11.77
CA SER A 171 2.64 -36.75 12.78
C SER A 171 3.84 -37.45 12.16
#